data_AF-A0A8D8PPD6-F1
#
_entry.id   AF-A0A8D8PPD6-F1
#
_cell.length_a   1.000
_cell.length_b   1.000
_cell.length_c   1.000
_cell.angle_alpha   90.00
_cell.angle_beta   90.00
_cell.angle_gamma   90.00
#
_symmetry.space_group_name_H-M   'P 1'
#
loop_
_entity.id
_entity.type
_entity.pdbx_description
1 polymer ?
#
loop_
_entity_poly.entity_id
_entity_poly.type
_entity_poly.pdbx_seq_one_letter_code
_entity_poly.pdbx_strand_id
1 'polypeptide(L)'
;MQIIYFKYLKNIRTFQVINVITFFLLFWLIYIVIIFNQTVRAFFHKTNENGAEQVIINEIEKEISTSLNQDLRTSTKDFANKHQLILNHIEEFWFYIQSEQNKLKADKSGNNALEQTDEYNKADTLNKVLDMTSQFKRSLMTNMAELRTLEGGQNIVANQNAHLKDLIRARLQYIQNPADCATARKVSCMIDWPCGFGCQLHHVTYCLIIAYATNRTLVLDSSNWNYNSGGWEDLFEPLSRTCRTATGNGITIWPNYGHDKQIIKLTQQTYGLDPKTAPGFIPRAVPQDIAAYLIHAEPIVWWVS
;
A
#
# COMPACT_ATOMS: atom_id res chain seq x y z
N MET A 1 43.14 -80.86 -19.64
CA MET A 1 41.68 -80.67 -19.38
C MET A 1 41.44 -79.33 -18.66
N GLN A 2 41.76 -78.17 -19.28
CA GLN A 2 41.65 -76.85 -18.59
C GLN A 2 41.11 -75.69 -19.45
N ILE A 3 41.11 -75.80 -20.79
CA ILE A 3 40.79 -74.67 -21.69
C ILE A 3 39.27 -74.40 -21.81
N ILE A 4 38.42 -75.41 -21.60
CA ILE A 4 36.96 -75.29 -21.77
C ILE A 4 36.31 -74.49 -20.63
N TYR A 5 36.83 -74.58 -19.40
CA TYR A 5 36.23 -73.94 -18.21
C TYR A 5 36.29 -72.40 -18.26
N PHE A 6 37.35 -71.84 -18.86
CA PHE A 6 37.56 -70.39 -18.91
C PHE A 6 36.57 -69.66 -19.84
N LYS A 7 36.05 -70.34 -20.87
CA LYS A 7 35.10 -69.74 -21.83
C LYS A 7 33.69 -69.63 -21.25
N TYR A 8 33.31 -70.54 -20.35
CA TYR A 8 31.99 -70.56 -19.71
C TYR A 8 31.87 -69.49 -18.61
N LEU A 9 32.89 -69.34 -17.75
CA LEU A 9 32.92 -68.34 -16.68
C LEU A 9 32.87 -66.89 -17.19
N LYS A 10 33.46 -66.60 -18.36
CA LYS A 10 33.44 -65.25 -18.96
C LYS A 10 32.03 -64.85 -19.44
N ASN A 11 31.21 -65.82 -19.85
CA ASN A 11 29.83 -65.60 -20.30
C ASN A 11 28.87 -65.35 -19.13
N ILE A 12 29.07 -66.04 -18.00
CA ILE A 12 28.23 -65.85 -16.80
C ILE A 12 28.44 -64.45 -16.19
N ARG A 13 29.68 -63.98 -16.09
CA ARG A 13 29.99 -62.62 -15.60
C ARG A 13 29.41 -61.52 -16.49
N THR A 14 29.44 -61.67 -17.81
CA THR A 14 28.85 -60.68 -18.73
C THR A 14 27.33 -60.67 -18.65
N PHE A 15 26.69 -61.84 -18.54
CA PHE A 15 25.24 -61.94 -18.36
C PHE A 15 24.75 -61.30 -17.05
N GLN A 16 25.46 -61.48 -15.93
CA GLN A 16 25.11 -60.83 -14.66
C GLN A 16 25.27 -59.30 -14.72
N VAL A 17 26.35 -58.78 -15.32
CA VAL A 17 26.60 -57.33 -15.42
C VAL A 17 25.55 -56.64 -16.30
N ILE A 18 25.15 -57.24 -17.42
CA ILE A 18 24.10 -56.68 -18.30
C ILE A 18 22.78 -56.54 -17.53
N ASN A 19 22.37 -57.58 -16.78
CA ASN A 19 21.13 -57.54 -16.00
C ASN A 19 21.13 -56.41 -14.95
N VAL A 20 22.23 -56.24 -14.19
CA VAL A 20 22.36 -55.16 -13.20
C VAL A 20 22.25 -53.78 -13.85
N ILE A 21 22.89 -53.57 -15.00
CA ILE A 21 22.79 -52.30 -15.75
C ILE A 21 21.34 -52.05 -16.21
N THR A 22 20.64 -53.05 -16.75
CA THR A 22 19.25 -52.89 -17.17
C THR A 22 18.30 -52.59 -16.01
N PHE A 23 18.49 -53.22 -14.83
CA PHE A 23 17.71 -52.88 -13.63
C PHE A 23 17.99 -51.45 -13.15
N PHE A 24 19.25 -51.01 -13.17
CA PHE A 24 19.61 -49.65 -12.77
C PHE A 24 19.02 -48.59 -13.70
N LEU A 25 19.05 -48.83 -15.02
CA LEU A 25 18.45 -47.94 -16.02
C LEU A 25 16.91 -47.89 -15.93
N LEU A 26 16.25 -49.03 -15.70
CA LEU A 26 14.80 -49.06 -15.47
C LEU A 26 14.40 -48.33 -14.18
N PHE A 27 15.16 -48.51 -13.10
CA PHE A 27 14.93 -47.78 -11.85
C PHE A 27 15.12 -46.27 -12.03
N TRP A 28 16.16 -45.84 -12.78
CA TRP A 28 16.39 -44.44 -13.11
C TRP A 28 15.28 -43.85 -13.98
N LEU A 29 14.77 -44.59 -14.97
CA LEU A 29 13.62 -44.18 -15.79
C LEU A 29 12.36 -44.00 -14.94
N ILE A 30 12.05 -44.95 -14.06
CA ILE A 30 10.91 -44.86 -13.13
C ILE A 30 11.06 -43.64 -12.20
N TYR A 31 12.27 -43.41 -11.67
CA TYR A 31 12.56 -42.25 -10.82
C TYR A 31 12.37 -40.92 -11.57
N ILE A 32 12.89 -40.79 -12.80
CA ILE A 32 12.66 -39.62 -13.66
C ILE A 32 11.16 -39.40 -13.90
N VAL A 33 10.41 -40.46 -14.23
CA VAL A 33 8.95 -40.35 -14.47
C VAL A 33 8.20 -39.87 -13.23
N ILE A 34 8.59 -40.32 -12.03
CA ILE A 34 7.98 -39.86 -10.77
C ILE A 34 8.29 -38.38 -10.51
N ILE A 35 9.56 -37.96 -10.63
CA ILE A 35 9.98 -36.57 -10.42
C ILE A 35 9.34 -35.63 -11.46
N PHE A 36 9.24 -36.07 -12.72
CA PHE A 36 8.54 -35.33 -13.78
C PHE A 36 7.04 -35.18 -13.47
N ASN A 37 6.36 -36.24 -13.03
CA ASN A 37 4.94 -36.18 -12.67
C ASN A 37 4.69 -35.27 -11.45
N GLN A 38 5.57 -35.31 -10.44
CA GLN A 38 5.49 -34.42 -9.28
C GLN A 38 5.69 -32.94 -9.65
N THR A 39 6.72 -32.63 -10.45
CA THR A 39 6.98 -31.25 -10.90
C THR A 39 5.89 -30.71 -11.82
N VAL A 40 5.36 -31.53 -12.73
CA VAL A 40 4.22 -31.17 -13.58
C VAL A 40 2.95 -30.92 -12.75
N ARG A 41 2.65 -31.73 -11.74
CA ARG A 41 1.52 -31.49 -10.81
C ARG A 41 1.68 -30.19 -10.04
N ALA A 42 2.87 -29.91 -9.51
CA ALA A 42 3.15 -28.66 -8.77
C ALA A 42 3.02 -27.44 -9.69
N PHE A 43 3.46 -27.54 -10.94
CA PHE A 43 3.26 -26.49 -11.95
C PHE A 43 1.77 -26.24 -12.22
N PHE A 44 0.99 -27.30 -12.49
CA PHE A 44 -0.44 -27.18 -12.76
C PHE A 44 -1.25 -26.63 -11.56
N HIS A 45 -0.89 -27.02 -10.33
CA HIS A 45 -1.50 -26.46 -9.11
C HIS A 45 -1.27 -24.94 -9.04
N LYS A 46 -0.01 -24.52 -9.19
CA LYS A 46 0.39 -23.11 -9.16
C LYS A 46 -0.23 -22.28 -10.28
N THR A 47 -0.40 -22.84 -11.49
CA THR A 47 -1.11 -22.14 -12.57
C THR A 47 -2.62 -22.04 -12.32
N ASN A 48 -3.23 -23.03 -11.67
CA ASN A 48 -4.65 -22.97 -11.29
C ASN A 48 -4.90 -21.97 -10.15
N GLU A 49 -4.03 -21.92 -9.14
CA GLU A 49 -4.14 -20.94 -8.04
C GLU A 49 -3.99 -19.51 -8.59
N ASN A 50 -2.92 -19.23 -9.34
CA ASN A 50 -2.72 -17.93 -9.97
C ASN A 50 -3.87 -17.56 -10.92
N GLY A 51 -4.43 -18.53 -11.65
CA GLY A 51 -5.56 -18.33 -12.56
C GLY A 51 -6.85 -18.01 -11.82
N ALA A 52 -7.15 -18.72 -10.74
CA ALA A 52 -8.32 -18.46 -9.89
C ALA A 52 -8.22 -17.11 -9.18
N GLU A 53 -7.04 -16.76 -8.66
CA GLU A 53 -6.81 -15.48 -7.98
C GLU A 53 -6.92 -14.28 -8.95
N GLN A 54 -6.39 -14.39 -10.18
CA GLN A 54 -6.57 -13.36 -11.20
C GLN A 54 -8.04 -13.22 -11.65
N VAL A 55 -8.81 -14.32 -11.71
CA VAL A 55 -10.26 -14.25 -11.97
C VAL A 55 -10.97 -13.50 -10.85
N ILE A 56 -10.63 -13.75 -9.58
CA ILE A 56 -11.19 -13.03 -8.43
C ILE A 56 -10.90 -11.53 -8.52
N ILE A 57 -9.66 -11.13 -8.85
CA ILE A 57 -9.29 -9.71 -9.04
C ILE A 57 -10.12 -9.06 -10.17
N ASN A 58 -10.29 -9.75 -11.30
CA ASN A 58 -11.05 -9.23 -12.44
C ASN A 58 -12.56 -9.13 -12.16
N GLU A 59 -13.13 -10.09 -11.40
CA GLU A 59 -14.54 -10.05 -10.97
C GLU A 59 -14.76 -8.89 -10.00
N ILE A 60 -13.83 -8.70 -9.06
CA ILE A 60 -13.75 -7.54 -8.15
C ILE A 60 -13.76 -6.22 -8.94
N GLU A 61 -12.83 -6.02 -9.88
CA GLU A 61 -12.73 -4.77 -10.67
C GLU A 61 -14.01 -4.45 -11.45
N LYS A 62 -14.70 -5.49 -11.92
CA LYS A 62 -15.99 -5.39 -12.61
C LYS A 62 -17.13 -5.01 -11.66
N GLU A 63 -17.17 -5.55 -10.44
CA GLU A 63 -18.13 -5.15 -9.40
C GLU A 63 -17.92 -3.69 -8.95
N ILE A 64 -16.67 -3.22 -8.79
CA ILE A 64 -16.34 -1.80 -8.54
C ILE A 64 -16.98 -0.92 -9.63
N SER A 65 -16.72 -1.25 -10.90
CA SER A 65 -17.20 -0.43 -12.02
C SER A 65 -18.73 -0.38 -12.12
N THR A 66 -19.43 -1.43 -11.67
CA THR A 66 -20.88 -1.56 -11.78
C THR A 66 -21.58 -0.82 -10.64
N SER A 67 -21.14 -1.03 -9.39
CA SER A 67 -21.68 -0.38 -8.19
C SER A 67 -21.53 1.15 -8.25
N LEU A 68 -20.32 1.64 -8.57
CA LEU A 68 -20.03 3.07 -8.68
C LEU A 68 -20.96 3.80 -9.68
N ASN A 69 -21.27 3.15 -10.81
CA ASN A 69 -22.15 3.71 -11.84
C ASN A 69 -23.64 3.75 -11.46
N GLN A 70 -24.07 2.98 -10.47
CA GLN A 70 -25.45 2.92 -10.00
C GLN A 70 -25.73 4.01 -8.95
N ASP A 71 -24.83 4.18 -7.97
CA ASP A 71 -24.99 5.13 -6.88
C ASP A 71 -24.85 6.60 -7.32
N LEU A 72 -24.12 6.87 -8.42
CA LEU A 72 -23.89 8.22 -8.95
C LEU A 72 -25.10 8.89 -9.65
N ARG A 73 -26.24 8.22 -9.81
CA ARG A 73 -27.24 8.61 -10.84
C ARG A 73 -28.50 9.35 -10.36
N THR A 74 -28.69 9.61 -9.08
CA THR A 74 -29.93 10.27 -8.59
C THR A 74 -29.68 11.39 -7.58
N SER A 75 -29.51 12.61 -8.08
CA SER A 75 -29.61 13.79 -7.22
C SER A 75 -31.05 14.03 -6.78
N THR A 76 -31.25 14.07 -5.48
CA THR A 76 -32.51 14.18 -4.77
C THR A 76 -32.85 15.64 -4.47
N LYS A 77 -34.13 15.90 -4.22
CA LYS A 77 -34.61 17.22 -3.78
C LYS A 77 -33.88 17.69 -2.51
N ASP A 78 -33.57 16.79 -1.59
CA ASP A 78 -32.97 17.15 -0.30
C ASP A 78 -31.50 17.52 -0.43
N PHE A 79 -30.73 16.81 -1.28
CA PHE A 79 -29.37 17.21 -1.63
C PHE A 79 -29.35 18.58 -2.31
N ALA A 80 -30.20 18.78 -3.33
CA ALA A 80 -30.30 20.05 -4.04
C ALA A 80 -30.66 21.21 -3.07
N ASN A 81 -31.64 21.00 -2.17
CA ASN A 81 -32.01 21.98 -1.15
C ASN A 81 -30.86 22.27 -0.18
N LYS A 82 -30.17 21.25 0.33
CA LYS A 82 -29.04 21.41 1.27
C LYS A 82 -27.85 22.12 0.60
N HIS A 83 -27.58 21.81 -0.67
CA HIS A 83 -26.56 22.49 -1.47
C HIS A 83 -26.89 23.98 -1.66
N GLN A 84 -28.13 24.32 -2.05
CA GLN A 84 -28.56 25.72 -2.16
C GLN A 84 -28.55 26.46 -0.82
N LEU A 85 -28.94 25.79 0.28
CA LEU A 85 -28.84 26.36 1.63
C LEU A 85 -27.40 26.73 2.00
N ILE A 86 -26.43 25.87 1.66
CA ILE A 86 -24.99 26.13 1.88
C ILE A 86 -24.53 27.35 1.07
N LEU A 87 -24.92 27.46 -0.20
CA LEU A 87 -24.57 28.62 -1.04
C LEU A 87 -25.13 29.92 -0.46
N ASN A 88 -26.44 29.95 -0.15
CA ASN A 88 -27.08 31.12 0.45
C ASN A 88 -26.43 31.51 1.80
N HIS A 89 -26.11 30.54 2.65
CA HIS A 89 -25.41 30.81 3.91
C HIS A 89 -24.02 31.44 3.70
N ILE A 90 -23.28 31.04 2.66
CA ILE A 90 -21.97 31.63 2.31
C ILE A 90 -22.14 33.09 1.84
N GLU A 91 -23.17 33.38 1.04
CA GLU A 91 -23.48 34.75 0.60
C GLU A 91 -23.90 35.65 1.78
N GLU A 92 -24.80 35.20 2.64
CA GLU A 92 -25.20 35.93 3.86
C GLU A 92 -24.02 36.22 4.79
N PHE A 93 -23.10 35.26 4.95
CA PHE A 93 -21.88 35.49 5.72
C PHE A 93 -20.94 36.52 5.05
N TRP A 94 -20.86 36.52 3.73
CA TRP A 94 -20.10 37.54 3.00
C TRP A 94 -20.71 38.94 3.18
N PHE A 95 -22.04 39.09 3.09
CA PHE A 95 -22.72 40.35 3.37
C PHE A 95 -22.52 40.80 4.83
N TYR A 96 -22.58 39.87 5.79
CA TYR A 96 -22.26 40.16 7.20
C TYR A 96 -20.83 40.70 7.35
N ILE A 97 -19.82 39.99 6.83
CA ILE A 97 -18.41 40.44 6.92
C ILE A 97 -18.21 41.81 6.25
N GLN A 98 -18.86 42.06 5.10
CA GLN A 98 -18.81 43.36 4.43
C GLN A 98 -19.45 44.48 5.26
N SER A 99 -20.60 44.22 5.89
CA SER A 99 -21.26 45.13 6.85
C SER A 99 -20.34 45.49 8.01
N GLU A 100 -19.80 44.49 8.72
CA GLU A 100 -18.97 44.75 9.90
C GLU A 100 -17.64 45.43 9.53
N GLN A 101 -17.05 45.09 8.38
CA GLN A 101 -15.87 45.79 7.87
C GLN A 101 -16.17 47.26 7.55
N ASN A 102 -17.37 47.58 7.07
CA ASN A 102 -17.77 48.96 6.78
C ASN A 102 -18.01 49.76 8.07
N LYS A 103 -18.60 49.16 9.12
CA LYS A 103 -18.71 49.78 10.45
C LYS A 103 -17.33 50.13 11.02
N LEU A 104 -16.40 49.17 11.01
CA LEU A 104 -15.01 49.36 11.46
C LEU A 104 -14.20 50.39 10.64
N LYS A 105 -14.63 50.72 9.42
CA LYS A 105 -14.06 51.81 8.61
C LYS A 105 -14.69 53.16 8.95
N ALA A 106 -16.01 53.21 9.11
CA ALA A 106 -16.76 54.44 9.42
C ALA A 106 -16.34 55.04 10.77
N ASP A 107 -16.04 54.19 11.74
CA ASP A 107 -15.54 54.55 13.08
C ASP A 107 -14.25 55.41 13.05
N LYS A 108 -13.45 55.32 11.97
CA LYS A 108 -12.25 56.16 11.77
C LYS A 108 -12.54 57.61 11.34
N SER A 109 -13.81 57.96 11.10
CA SER A 109 -14.21 59.27 10.57
C SER A 109 -14.86 60.18 11.62
N GLY A 110 -14.98 59.74 12.88
CA GLY A 110 -15.48 60.54 13.99
C GLY A 110 -14.38 61.45 14.58
N ASN A 111 -14.70 62.72 14.84
CA ASN A 111 -13.77 63.66 15.47
C ASN A 111 -13.62 63.39 16.97
N ASN A 112 -12.38 63.26 17.45
CA ASN A 112 -11.89 63.56 18.80
C ASN A 112 -12.85 63.35 19.99
N ALA A 113 -13.01 62.11 20.47
CA ALA A 113 -13.52 61.85 21.83
C ALA A 113 -13.01 60.53 22.42
N LEU A 114 -12.08 60.59 23.39
CA LEU A 114 -11.70 59.50 24.31
C LEU A 114 -11.15 58.20 23.65
N GLU A 115 -9.83 58.19 23.37
CA GLU A 115 -9.09 57.02 22.83
C GLU A 115 -9.40 55.69 23.54
N GLN A 116 -9.57 55.71 24.87
CA GLN A 116 -9.78 54.50 25.67
C GLN A 116 -11.19 53.88 25.54
N THR A 117 -12.22 54.66 25.25
CA THR A 117 -13.57 54.11 24.98
C THR A 117 -13.68 53.58 23.56
N ASP A 118 -13.04 54.24 22.59
CA ASP A 118 -13.07 53.81 21.19
C ASP A 118 -12.28 52.51 21.00
N GLU A 119 -11.13 52.35 21.67
CA GLU A 119 -10.38 51.09 21.67
C GLU A 119 -11.19 49.93 22.28
N TYR A 120 -11.89 50.17 23.40
CA TYR A 120 -12.75 49.17 24.03
C TYR A 120 -13.94 48.77 23.15
N ASN A 121 -14.65 49.74 22.56
CA ASN A 121 -15.79 49.50 21.66
C ASN A 121 -15.37 48.73 20.39
N LYS A 122 -14.18 49.01 19.88
CA LYS A 122 -13.60 48.32 18.72
C LYS A 122 -13.15 46.89 19.05
N ALA A 123 -12.59 46.66 20.24
CA ALA A 123 -12.24 45.32 20.73
C ALA A 123 -13.51 44.46 20.93
N ASP A 124 -14.56 45.03 21.53
CA ASP A 124 -15.87 44.38 21.68
C ASP A 124 -16.52 44.08 20.30
N THR A 125 -16.46 45.02 19.36
CA THR A 125 -16.92 44.80 17.98
C THR A 125 -16.15 43.67 17.29
N LEU A 126 -14.82 43.62 17.43
CA LEU A 126 -14.00 42.54 16.89
C LEU A 126 -14.34 41.19 17.53
N ASN A 127 -14.56 41.15 18.85
CA ASN A 127 -14.97 39.94 19.57
C ASN A 127 -16.34 39.43 19.09
N LYS A 128 -17.31 40.34 18.85
CA LYS A 128 -18.61 40.00 18.25
C LYS A 128 -18.47 39.42 16.84
N VAL A 129 -17.61 40.01 16.01
CA VAL A 129 -17.30 39.47 14.66
C VAL A 129 -16.67 38.08 14.73
N LEU A 130 -15.74 37.85 15.66
CA LEU A 130 -15.08 36.56 15.86
C LEU A 130 -16.05 35.48 16.35
N ASP A 131 -16.97 35.82 17.28
CA ASP A 131 -17.98 34.86 17.74
C ASP A 131 -18.98 34.53 16.63
N MET A 132 -19.54 35.54 15.94
CA MET A 132 -20.46 35.31 14.82
C MET A 132 -19.80 34.52 13.69
N THR A 133 -18.52 34.79 13.38
CA THR A 133 -17.74 33.98 12.43
C THR A 133 -17.58 32.54 12.91
N SER A 134 -17.39 32.33 14.20
CA SER A 134 -17.29 30.99 14.80
C SER A 134 -18.63 30.26 14.78
N GLN A 135 -19.76 30.95 15.00
CA GLN A 135 -21.11 30.41 14.86
C GLN A 135 -21.41 30.04 13.40
N PHE A 136 -21.10 30.93 12.45
CA PHE A 136 -21.23 30.66 11.02
C PHE A 136 -20.41 29.43 10.60
N LYS A 137 -19.13 29.36 10.97
CA LYS A 137 -18.26 28.21 10.69
C LYS A 137 -18.87 26.91 11.21
N ARG A 138 -19.42 26.90 12.43
CA ARG A 138 -20.10 25.72 12.99
C ARG A 138 -21.32 25.33 12.16
N SER A 139 -22.19 26.30 11.83
CA SER A 139 -23.37 26.06 10.98
C SER A 139 -23.01 25.52 9.59
N LEU A 140 -22.01 26.10 8.93
CA LEU A 140 -21.54 25.66 7.62
C LEU A 140 -20.99 24.22 7.69
N MET A 141 -20.13 23.92 8.66
CA MET A 141 -19.57 22.58 8.84
C MET A 141 -20.64 21.53 9.13
N THR A 142 -21.67 21.85 9.92
CA THR A 142 -22.83 20.96 10.14
C THR A 142 -23.58 20.71 8.84
N ASN A 143 -23.92 21.76 8.08
CA ASN A 143 -24.62 21.60 6.80
C ASN A 143 -23.80 20.81 5.77
N MET A 144 -22.48 20.99 5.71
CA MET A 144 -21.59 20.20 4.86
C MET A 144 -21.49 18.73 5.31
N ALA A 145 -21.49 18.48 6.63
CA ALA A 145 -21.49 17.11 7.16
C ALA A 145 -22.81 16.38 6.85
N GLU A 146 -23.95 17.08 6.92
CA GLU A 146 -25.25 16.56 6.49
C GLU A 146 -25.31 16.34 4.97
N LEU A 147 -24.81 17.28 4.16
CA LEU A 147 -24.74 17.11 2.70
C LEU A 147 -23.97 15.83 2.31
N ARG A 148 -22.92 15.48 3.07
CA ARG A 148 -22.13 14.26 2.87
C ARG A 148 -22.88 12.96 3.20
N THR A 149 -23.91 12.98 4.05
CA THR A 149 -24.68 11.78 4.41
C THR A 149 -25.90 11.56 3.51
N LEU A 150 -26.39 12.61 2.85
CA LEU A 150 -27.42 12.52 1.82
C LEU A 150 -26.95 11.62 0.67
N GLU A 151 -27.92 10.99 -0.02
CA GLU A 151 -27.68 10.06 -1.13
C GLU A 151 -26.75 8.87 -0.80
N GLY A 152 -26.54 8.59 0.48
CA GLY A 152 -25.61 7.56 0.91
C GLY A 152 -24.15 7.91 0.65
N GLY A 153 -23.80 9.18 0.40
CA GLY A 153 -22.44 9.62 0.06
C GLY A 153 -21.36 9.12 1.03
N GLN A 154 -21.65 9.12 2.34
CA GLN A 154 -20.77 8.53 3.35
C GLN A 154 -20.56 7.02 3.17
N ASN A 155 -21.58 6.28 2.76
CA ASN A 155 -21.46 4.84 2.47
C ASN A 155 -20.65 4.60 1.20
N ILE A 156 -20.83 5.41 0.15
CA ILE A 156 -20.02 5.35 -1.08
C ILE A 156 -18.54 5.51 -0.73
N VAL A 157 -18.17 6.55 0.03
CA VAL A 157 -16.78 6.78 0.47
C VAL A 157 -16.26 5.63 1.35
N ALA A 158 -17.08 5.14 2.30
CA ALA A 158 -16.68 4.05 3.18
C ALA A 158 -16.45 2.74 2.42
N ASN A 159 -17.40 2.35 1.55
CA ASN A 159 -17.35 1.13 0.74
C ASN A 159 -16.18 1.19 -0.26
N GLN A 160 -16.03 2.29 -1.00
CA GLN A 160 -14.92 2.47 -1.95
C GLN A 160 -13.55 2.39 -1.26
N ASN A 161 -13.40 3.05 -0.11
CA ASN A 161 -12.13 3.04 0.62
C ASN A 161 -11.87 1.73 1.36
N ALA A 162 -12.90 0.98 1.78
CA ALA A 162 -12.76 -0.38 2.29
C ALA A 162 -12.33 -1.33 1.17
N HIS A 163 -12.98 -1.25 0.02
CA HIS A 163 -12.68 -2.07 -1.15
C HIS A 163 -11.24 -1.88 -1.64
N LEU A 164 -10.79 -0.62 -1.80
CA LEU A 164 -9.40 -0.34 -2.18
C LEU A 164 -8.38 -0.83 -1.14
N LYS A 165 -8.73 -0.81 0.16
CA LYS A 165 -7.87 -1.41 1.22
C LYS A 165 -7.76 -2.91 1.07
N ASP A 166 -8.85 -3.60 0.72
CA ASP A 166 -8.87 -5.05 0.55
C ASP A 166 -8.06 -5.46 -0.70
N LEU A 167 -8.19 -4.71 -1.81
CA LEU A 167 -7.37 -4.87 -3.01
C LEU A 167 -5.86 -4.70 -2.72
N ILE A 168 -5.48 -3.62 -2.03
CA ILE A 168 -4.07 -3.39 -1.66
C ILE A 168 -3.57 -4.47 -0.67
N ARG A 169 -4.40 -4.89 0.29
CA ARG A 169 -4.05 -5.98 1.22
C ARG A 169 -3.82 -7.30 0.49
N ALA A 170 -4.66 -7.66 -0.48
CA ALA A 170 -4.50 -8.87 -1.29
C ALA A 170 -3.18 -8.82 -2.10
N ARG A 171 -2.93 -7.70 -2.80
CA ARG A 171 -1.67 -7.51 -3.55
C ARG A 171 -0.43 -7.58 -2.66
N LEU A 172 -0.48 -6.99 -1.46
CA LEU A 172 0.60 -7.09 -0.48
C LEU A 172 0.77 -8.53 0.02
N GLN A 173 -0.31 -9.24 0.34
CA GLN A 173 -0.25 -10.65 0.73
C GLN A 173 0.40 -11.52 -0.35
N TYR A 174 0.04 -11.32 -1.62
CA TYR A 174 0.66 -12.01 -2.76
C TYR A 174 2.16 -11.72 -2.87
N ILE A 175 2.56 -10.44 -2.93
CA ILE A 175 3.97 -10.03 -3.08
C ILE A 175 4.83 -10.50 -1.89
N GLN A 176 4.26 -10.50 -0.68
CA GLN A 176 4.99 -10.87 0.53
C GLN A 176 5.11 -12.39 0.74
N ASN A 177 4.27 -13.23 0.13
CA ASN A 177 4.26 -14.67 0.39
C ASN A 177 4.58 -15.48 -0.88
N PRO A 178 5.80 -15.35 -1.45
CA PRO A 178 6.19 -16.11 -2.63
C PRO A 178 6.22 -17.62 -2.33
N ALA A 179 5.82 -18.43 -3.31
CA ALA A 179 5.81 -19.89 -3.19
C ALA A 179 7.22 -20.51 -3.05
N ASP A 180 8.27 -19.82 -3.51
CA ASP A 180 9.67 -20.18 -3.26
C ASP A 180 10.46 -18.92 -2.89
N CYS A 181 10.89 -18.85 -1.62
CA CYS A 181 11.72 -17.76 -1.14
C CYS A 181 13.12 -17.75 -1.76
N ALA A 182 13.69 -18.89 -2.16
CA ALA A 182 15.06 -18.96 -2.68
C ALA A 182 15.19 -18.23 -4.02
N THR A 183 14.18 -18.35 -4.90
CA THR A 183 14.14 -17.64 -6.20
C THR A 183 13.41 -16.29 -6.16
N ALA A 184 12.62 -15.99 -5.13
CA ALA A 184 11.94 -14.71 -4.97
C ALA A 184 12.90 -13.51 -5.04
N ARG A 185 12.50 -12.44 -5.73
CA ARG A 185 13.18 -11.14 -5.69
C ARG A 185 12.83 -10.42 -4.41
N LYS A 186 13.81 -9.77 -3.78
CA LYS A 186 13.67 -9.24 -2.41
C LYS A 186 14.08 -7.78 -2.30
N VAL A 187 13.46 -7.08 -1.36
CA VAL A 187 13.98 -5.86 -0.74
C VAL A 187 14.47 -6.24 0.65
N SER A 188 15.73 -5.94 0.97
CA SER A 188 16.30 -6.10 2.31
C SER A 188 16.35 -4.74 2.98
N CYS A 189 15.68 -4.63 4.13
CA CYS A 189 15.51 -3.40 4.91
C CYS A 189 15.89 -3.67 6.37
N MET A 190 16.58 -2.73 7.03
CA MET A 190 17.02 -2.89 8.42
C MET A 190 16.27 -1.87 9.29
N ILE A 191 15.56 -2.32 10.32
CA ILE A 191 14.69 -1.43 11.12
C ILE A 191 15.48 -0.45 12.00
N ASP A 192 16.69 -0.81 12.43
CA ASP A 192 17.47 -0.09 13.43
C ASP A 192 18.18 1.16 12.87
N TRP A 193 17.39 2.06 12.29
CA TRP A 193 17.73 3.45 12.00
C TRP A 193 18.01 4.22 13.33
N PRO A 194 19.01 5.11 13.55
CA PRO A 194 19.20 5.73 14.87
C PRO A 194 18.26 6.94 15.08
N CYS A 195 16.96 6.66 15.20
CA CYS A 195 15.89 7.62 15.45
C CYS A 195 14.75 6.97 16.26
N GLY A 196 13.75 7.74 16.66
CA GLY A 196 12.62 7.23 17.44
C GLY A 196 11.74 6.21 16.69
N PHE A 197 11.02 5.37 17.43
CA PHE A 197 10.16 4.29 16.90
C PHE A 197 9.31 4.67 15.68
N GLY A 198 8.58 5.80 15.72
CA GLY A 198 7.76 6.24 14.58
C GLY A 198 8.55 6.57 13.31
N CYS A 199 9.80 7.03 13.46
CA CYS A 199 10.72 7.24 12.33
C CYS A 199 11.24 5.91 11.76
N GLN A 200 11.52 4.92 12.61
CA GLN A 200 11.85 3.57 12.17
C GLN A 200 10.66 2.88 11.47
N LEU A 201 9.43 3.04 11.97
CA LEU A 201 8.24 2.51 11.33
C LEU A 201 8.01 3.14 9.94
N HIS A 202 8.15 4.46 9.80
CA HIS A 202 8.13 5.12 8.49
C HIS A 202 9.24 4.60 7.55
N HIS A 203 10.42 4.23 8.06
CA HIS A 203 11.46 3.58 7.24
C HIS A 203 10.99 2.20 6.73
N VAL A 204 10.35 1.38 7.57
CA VAL A 204 9.75 0.10 7.15
C VAL A 204 8.65 0.31 6.10
N THR A 205 7.76 1.29 6.27
CA THR A 205 6.74 1.64 5.27
C THR A 205 7.37 2.10 3.95
N TYR A 206 8.44 2.90 4.00
CA TYR A 206 9.18 3.31 2.81
C TYR A 206 9.81 2.10 2.08
N CYS A 207 10.43 1.19 2.82
CA CYS A 207 10.91 -0.09 2.29
C CYS A 207 9.78 -0.92 1.65
N LEU A 208 8.59 -0.94 2.25
CA LEU A 208 7.42 -1.67 1.75
C LEU A 208 6.88 -1.07 0.44
N ILE A 209 6.84 0.26 0.32
CA ILE A 209 6.45 0.94 -0.93
C ILE A 209 7.42 0.59 -2.06
N ILE A 210 8.74 0.55 -1.79
CA ILE A 210 9.75 0.13 -2.78
C ILE A 210 9.58 -1.35 -3.13
N ALA A 211 9.31 -2.22 -2.16
CA ALA A 211 9.08 -3.64 -2.36
C ALA A 211 7.85 -3.88 -3.27
N TYR A 212 6.74 -3.21 -2.98
CA TYR A 212 5.53 -3.21 -3.80
C TYR A 212 5.80 -2.73 -5.23
N ALA A 213 6.34 -1.52 -5.38
CA ALA A 213 6.56 -0.89 -6.70
C ALA A 213 7.57 -1.63 -7.58
N THR A 214 8.52 -2.36 -6.99
CA THR A 214 9.51 -3.15 -7.73
C THR A 214 9.14 -4.63 -7.90
N ASN A 215 7.95 -5.04 -7.42
CA ASN A 215 7.47 -6.42 -7.36
C ASN A 215 8.48 -7.38 -6.70
N ARG A 216 8.76 -7.11 -5.42
CA ARG A 216 9.73 -7.83 -4.58
C ARG A 216 9.16 -8.05 -3.19
N THR A 217 9.47 -9.18 -2.59
CA THR A 217 9.15 -9.46 -1.18
C THR A 217 10.03 -8.61 -0.25
N LEU A 218 9.45 -7.92 0.71
CA LEU A 218 10.20 -7.22 1.76
C LEU A 218 10.66 -8.23 2.82
N VAL A 219 11.96 -8.27 3.06
CA VAL A 219 12.57 -8.91 4.22
C VAL A 219 13.08 -7.83 5.16
N LEU A 220 12.53 -7.83 6.38
CA LEU A 220 12.96 -6.96 7.46
C LEU A 220 14.07 -7.66 8.26
N ASP A 221 15.16 -6.95 8.49
CA ASP A 221 16.18 -7.29 9.48
C ASP A 221 15.91 -6.46 10.75
N SER A 222 15.39 -7.14 11.77
CA SER A 222 15.18 -6.60 13.12
C SER A 222 16.19 -7.11 14.14
N SER A 223 17.32 -7.65 13.68
CA SER A 223 18.40 -8.10 14.56
C SER A 223 18.96 -6.92 15.36
N ASN A 224 19.10 -7.07 16.68
CA ASN A 224 19.60 -6.03 17.60
C ASN A 224 18.78 -4.73 17.60
N TRP A 225 17.47 -4.80 17.32
CA TRP A 225 16.61 -3.62 17.34
C TRP A 225 16.53 -2.97 18.71
N ASN A 226 16.83 -1.66 18.80
CA ASN A 226 16.94 -0.94 20.07
C ASN A 226 15.65 -0.88 20.92
N TYR A 227 14.48 -1.17 20.34
CA TYR A 227 13.20 -1.20 21.07
C TYR A 227 12.79 -2.59 21.58
N ASN A 228 13.28 -3.66 20.95
CA ASN A 228 13.11 -5.02 21.44
C ASN A 228 14.23 -5.93 20.90
N SER A 229 14.99 -6.56 21.81
CA SER A 229 16.09 -7.46 21.48
C SER A 229 15.64 -8.77 20.81
N GLY A 230 14.39 -9.20 20.99
CA GLY A 230 13.80 -10.32 20.24
C GLY A 230 13.38 -9.95 18.80
N GLY A 231 13.40 -8.66 18.44
CA GLY A 231 13.09 -8.17 17.10
C GLY A 231 11.62 -7.79 16.90
N TRP A 232 11.20 -7.75 15.63
CA TRP A 232 9.86 -7.34 15.21
C TRP A 232 8.80 -8.37 15.61
N GLU A 233 9.08 -9.65 15.39
CA GLU A 233 8.15 -10.77 15.57
C GLU A 233 7.71 -11.02 17.03
N ASP A 234 8.41 -10.47 18.02
CA ASP A 234 8.01 -10.52 19.42
C ASP A 234 6.81 -9.60 19.75
N LEU A 235 6.56 -8.58 18.90
CA LEU A 235 5.51 -7.56 19.10
C LEU A 235 4.47 -7.53 17.98
N PHE A 236 4.83 -7.99 16.79
CA PHE A 236 4.03 -7.87 15.57
C PHE A 236 4.06 -9.15 14.74
N GLU A 237 3.05 -9.36 13.91
CA GLU A 237 3.08 -10.45 12.92
C GLU A 237 4.26 -10.26 11.93
N PRO A 238 4.92 -11.35 11.49
CA PRO A 238 5.99 -11.30 10.52
C PRO A 238 5.45 -10.79 9.17
N LEU A 239 6.21 -9.92 8.51
CA LEU A 239 5.81 -9.32 7.23
C LEU A 239 5.60 -10.35 6.09
N SER A 240 6.17 -11.56 6.25
CA SER A 240 5.99 -12.70 5.36
C SER A 240 5.87 -14.01 6.15
N ARG A 241 4.93 -14.87 5.74
CA ARG A 241 4.82 -16.24 6.28
C ARG A 241 5.77 -17.22 5.60
N THR A 242 6.13 -16.99 4.33
CA THR A 242 6.92 -17.94 3.52
C THR A 242 8.37 -17.51 3.25
N CYS A 243 8.72 -16.22 3.44
CA CYS A 243 10.02 -15.69 3.04
C CYS A 243 10.55 -14.59 3.97
N ARG A 244 11.36 -14.99 4.96
CA ARG A 244 11.91 -14.11 6.01
C ARG A 244 13.42 -13.89 5.96
N THR A 245 14.12 -14.36 4.91
CA THR A 245 15.57 -14.22 4.80
C THR A 245 16.01 -13.59 3.49
N ALA A 246 16.93 -12.62 3.58
CA ALA A 246 17.47 -11.88 2.44
C ALA A 246 18.60 -12.66 1.73
N THR A 247 18.34 -13.92 1.40
CA THR A 247 19.27 -14.78 0.66
C THR A 247 18.99 -14.72 -0.85
N GLY A 248 20.04 -14.84 -1.68
CA GLY A 248 19.89 -14.78 -3.14
C GLY A 248 21.14 -14.33 -3.89
N ASN A 249 21.07 -14.42 -5.22
CA ASN A 249 22.15 -14.10 -6.14
C ASN A 249 22.05 -12.66 -6.66
N GLY A 250 23.10 -11.88 -6.47
CA GLY A 250 23.18 -10.51 -6.95
C GLY A 250 22.43 -9.51 -6.07
N ILE A 251 23.20 -8.62 -5.43
CA ILE A 251 22.71 -7.52 -4.62
C ILE A 251 22.96 -6.21 -5.38
N THR A 252 22.00 -5.28 -5.31
CA THR A 252 22.18 -3.87 -5.65
C THR A 252 21.84 -3.00 -4.44
N ILE A 253 22.41 -1.81 -4.37
CA ILE A 253 22.14 -0.83 -3.31
C ILE A 253 21.16 0.21 -3.83
N TRP A 254 20.10 0.48 -3.07
CA TRP A 254 19.15 1.57 -3.34
C TRP A 254 19.90 2.93 -3.46
N PRO A 255 19.60 3.81 -4.44
CA PRO A 255 18.41 3.86 -5.30
C PRO A 255 18.51 3.08 -6.62
N ASN A 256 19.43 2.12 -6.78
CA ASN A 256 19.42 1.25 -7.96
C ASN A 256 18.41 0.12 -7.79
N TYR A 257 17.40 0.03 -8.66
CA TYR A 257 16.30 -0.96 -8.60
C TYR A 257 16.17 -1.85 -9.85
N GLY A 258 17.22 -1.93 -10.67
CA GLY A 258 17.28 -2.74 -11.89
C GLY A 258 16.81 -4.19 -11.71
N HIS A 259 16.18 -4.74 -12.75
CA HIS A 259 15.60 -6.09 -12.71
C HIS A 259 16.64 -7.23 -12.74
N ASP A 260 17.92 -6.92 -12.99
CA ASP A 260 19.03 -7.88 -13.13
C ASP A 260 19.54 -8.44 -11.80
N LYS A 261 19.32 -7.74 -10.67
CA LYS A 261 19.68 -8.22 -9.33
C LYS A 261 18.49 -8.80 -8.60
N GLN A 262 18.68 -9.89 -7.86
CA GLN A 262 17.62 -10.51 -7.06
C GLN A 262 17.29 -9.71 -5.80
N ILE A 263 18.27 -9.04 -5.19
CA ILE A 263 18.10 -8.29 -3.94
C ILE A 263 18.39 -6.80 -4.15
N ILE A 264 17.45 -5.93 -3.77
CA ILE A 264 17.72 -4.52 -3.49
C ILE A 264 17.97 -4.41 -1.98
N LYS A 265 19.14 -3.93 -1.56
CA LYS A 265 19.43 -3.62 -0.17
C LYS A 265 19.27 -2.13 0.08
N LEU A 266 18.40 -1.77 1.03
CA LEU A 266 18.36 -0.43 1.58
C LEU A 266 19.42 -0.33 2.68
N THR A 267 20.34 0.60 2.51
CA THR A 267 21.32 0.99 3.53
C THR A 267 20.86 2.26 4.24
N GLN A 268 21.60 2.70 5.25
CA GLN A 268 21.30 3.85 6.12
C GLN A 268 21.15 5.23 5.41
N GLN A 269 21.28 5.27 4.08
CA GLN A 269 21.39 6.48 3.25
C GLN A 269 20.16 6.68 2.33
N THR A 270 18.96 6.37 2.84
CA THR A 270 17.69 6.50 2.09
C THR A 270 17.11 7.92 2.08
N TYR A 271 17.75 8.86 2.77
CA TYR A 271 17.30 10.25 2.90
C TYR A 271 18.16 11.18 2.03
N GLY A 272 17.51 12.01 1.21
CA GLY A 272 18.19 12.97 0.34
C GLY A 272 18.35 12.55 -1.14
N LEU A 273 17.47 11.69 -1.67
CA LEU A 273 17.37 11.52 -3.13
C LEU A 273 17.02 12.86 -3.79
N ASP A 274 17.76 13.26 -4.83
CA ASP A 274 17.42 14.45 -5.62
C ASP A 274 16.03 14.25 -6.26
N PRO A 275 15.05 15.14 -6.02
CA PRO A 275 13.71 15.06 -6.62
C PRO A 275 13.67 14.88 -8.15
N LYS A 276 14.73 15.28 -8.87
CA LYS A 276 14.86 15.10 -10.32
C LYS A 276 15.27 13.69 -10.75
N THR A 277 15.87 12.91 -9.85
CA THR A 277 16.38 11.54 -10.11
C THR A 277 15.69 10.48 -9.25
N ALA A 278 14.89 10.91 -8.28
CA ALA A 278 14.06 10.07 -7.44
C ALA A 278 13.08 9.23 -8.29
N PRO A 279 12.88 7.93 -7.99
CA PRO A 279 11.94 7.11 -8.76
C PRO A 279 10.50 7.57 -8.55
N GLY A 280 9.73 7.72 -9.63
CA GLY A 280 8.38 8.29 -9.61
C GLY A 280 7.29 7.53 -8.83
N PHE A 281 7.67 6.47 -8.11
CA PHE A 281 6.80 5.67 -7.24
C PHE A 281 7.05 5.89 -5.74
N ILE A 282 8.05 6.68 -5.34
CA ILE A 282 8.23 7.03 -3.92
C ILE A 282 7.25 8.16 -3.52
N PRO A 283 6.89 8.30 -2.22
CA PRO A 283 6.09 9.42 -1.74
C PRO A 283 6.68 10.77 -2.22
N ARG A 284 5.90 11.70 -2.78
CA ARG A 284 4.43 11.84 -2.70
C ARG A 284 3.59 11.13 -3.79
N ALA A 285 4.16 10.17 -4.53
CA ALA A 285 3.39 9.39 -5.49
C ALA A 285 2.35 8.45 -4.83
N VAL A 286 1.31 8.12 -5.60
CA VAL A 286 0.26 7.12 -5.31
C VAL A 286 0.10 6.28 -6.59
N PRO A 287 -0.12 4.95 -6.51
CA PRO A 287 -0.35 4.12 -7.70
C PRO A 287 -1.51 4.65 -8.56
N GLN A 288 -1.28 4.77 -9.87
CA GLN A 288 -2.21 5.43 -10.80
C GLN A 288 -3.57 4.73 -10.89
N ASP A 289 -3.57 3.41 -10.77
CA ASP A 289 -4.77 2.56 -10.85
C ASP A 289 -5.71 2.76 -9.65
N ILE A 290 -5.18 2.95 -8.44
CA ILE A 290 -6.02 3.27 -7.28
C ILE A 290 -6.38 4.77 -7.21
N ALA A 291 -5.50 5.65 -7.69
CA ALA A 291 -5.69 7.10 -7.61
C ALA A 291 -6.95 7.58 -8.36
N ALA A 292 -7.35 6.87 -9.42
CA ALA A 292 -8.57 7.16 -10.18
C ALA A 292 -9.87 6.89 -9.41
N TYR A 293 -9.85 6.01 -8.40
CA TYR A 293 -11.04 5.58 -7.65
C TYR A 293 -11.00 5.96 -6.16
N LEU A 294 -9.88 6.50 -5.67
CA LEU A 294 -9.68 6.82 -4.27
C LEU A 294 -10.40 8.12 -3.87
N ILE A 295 -11.41 8.01 -3.00
CA ILE A 295 -12.13 9.16 -2.47
C ILE A 295 -11.49 9.60 -1.15
N HIS A 296 -10.42 10.39 -1.25
CA HIS A 296 -9.70 10.95 -0.10
C HIS A 296 -9.13 12.34 -0.40
N ALA A 297 -9.21 13.27 0.55
CA ALA A 297 -8.69 14.63 0.38
C ALA A 297 -7.15 14.68 0.30
N GLU A 298 -6.47 13.70 0.92
CA GLU A 298 -5.01 13.54 0.90
C GLU A 298 -4.65 12.13 0.44
N PRO A 299 -4.65 11.83 -0.88
CA PRO A 299 -4.44 10.48 -1.41
C PRO A 299 -3.15 9.79 -0.92
N ILE A 300 -2.08 10.57 -0.74
CA ILE A 300 -0.79 10.10 -0.21
C ILE A 300 -0.92 9.53 1.21
N VAL A 301 -1.69 10.17 2.09
CA VAL A 301 -1.82 9.74 3.48
C VAL A 301 -2.55 8.40 3.55
N TRP A 302 -3.57 8.21 2.71
CA TRP A 302 -4.29 6.95 2.57
C TRP A 302 -3.38 5.83 2.00
N TRP A 303 -2.49 6.14 1.05
CA TRP A 303 -1.57 5.15 0.48
C TRP A 303 -0.48 4.70 1.47
N VAL A 304 -0.11 5.57 2.41
CA VAL A 304 0.91 5.29 3.43
C VAL A 304 0.33 4.55 4.66
N SER A 305 -1.00 4.58 4.85
CA SER A 305 -1.71 4.04 6.03
C SER A 305 -2.22 2.61 5.88
#